data_AF-A0A511AUD6-F1
#
_entry.id   AF-A0A511AUD6-F1
#
_cell.length_a   1.000
_cell.length_b   1.000
_cell.length_c   1.000
_cell.angle_alpha   90.00
_cell.angle_beta   90.00
_cell.angle_gamma   90.00
#
_symmetry.space_group_name_H-M   'P 1'
#
loop_
_entity.id
_entity.type
_entity.pdbx_description
1 polymer ?
#
loop_
_entity_poly.entity_id
_entity_poly.type
_entity_poly.pdbx_seq_one_letter_code
_entity_poly.pdbx_strand_id
1 'polypeptide(L)'
;MKNNYSKIAKRISIISIMVIIIGYFLWTILFPIQDINTLTDAELLTTQKQLALNYSLGRFLLYLGFAGFIGSSLYLVVKTIQKRSRPNR
;
A
#
# COMPACT_ATOMS: atom_id res chain seq x y z
N MET A 1 8.72 17.90 -22.13
CA MET A 1 7.63 16.90 -22.04
C MET A 1 6.64 17.29 -20.94
N LYS A 2 5.39 17.53 -21.36
CA LYS A 2 4.29 18.12 -20.58
C LYS A 2 4.03 17.38 -19.26
N ASN A 3 3.59 18.13 -18.26
CA ASN A 3 3.33 17.77 -16.85
C ASN A 3 2.34 16.58 -16.61
N ASN A 4 1.90 15.87 -17.65
CA ASN A 4 0.85 14.85 -17.60
C ASN A 4 1.29 13.60 -16.85
N TYR A 5 2.51 13.11 -17.05
CA TYR A 5 3.02 11.93 -16.33
C TYR A 5 3.14 12.17 -14.83
N SER A 6 3.44 13.39 -14.38
CA SER A 6 3.40 13.73 -12.95
C SER A 6 1.99 13.74 -12.39
N LYS A 7 1.01 14.24 -13.16
CA LYS A 7 -0.40 14.19 -12.76
C LYS A 7 -0.89 12.74 -12.65
N ILE A 8 -0.50 11.88 -13.60
CA ILE A 8 -0.82 10.45 -13.58
C ILE A 8 -0.17 9.78 -12.36
N ALA A 9 1.12 10.00 -12.12
CA ALA A 9 1.81 9.43 -10.97
C ALA A 9 1.18 9.87 -9.63
N LYS A 10 0.75 11.12 -9.50
CA LYS A 10 -0.01 11.59 -8.33
C LYS A 10 -1.35 10.87 -8.18
N ARG A 11 -2.09 10.67 -9.27
CA ARG A 11 -3.35 9.91 -9.24
C ARG A 11 -3.13 8.45 -8.86
N ILE A 12 -2.10 7.81 -9.43
CA ILE A 12 -1.71 6.43 -9.08
C ILE A 12 -1.39 6.36 -7.58
N SER A 13 -0.62 7.31 -7.05
CA SER A 13 -0.29 7.36 -5.62
C SER A 13 -1.55 7.44 -4.74
N ILE A 14 -2.52 8.30 -5.09
CA ILE A 14 -3.80 8.40 -4.36
C ILE A 14 -4.59 7.09 -4.44
N ILE A 15 -4.71 6.50 -5.63
CA ILE A 15 -5.40 5.22 -5.85
C ILE A 15 -4.72 4.12 -5.03
N SER A 16 -3.39 4.07 -5.03
CA SER A 16 -2.61 3.12 -4.24
C SER A 16 -2.89 3.23 -2.75
N ILE A 17 -3.01 4.45 -2.20
CA ILE A 17 -3.40 4.64 -0.79
C ILE A 17 -4.80 4.08 -0.54
N MET A 18 -5.77 4.37 -1.40
CA MET A 18 -7.13 3.82 -1.25
C MET A 18 -7.14 2.29 -1.30
N VAL A 19 -6.37 1.70 -2.22
CA VAL A 19 -6.21 0.25 -2.34
C VAL A 19 -5.56 -0.35 -1.09
N ILE A 20 -4.56 0.31 -0.50
CA ILE A 20 -3.94 -0.10 0.78
C ILE A 20 -4.98 -0.08 1.91
N ILE A 21 -5.78 0.99 2.02
CA ILE A 21 -6.81 1.11 3.05
C ILE A 21 -7.81 -0.04 2.93
N ILE A 22 -8.33 -0.28 1.73
CA ILE A 22 -9.27 -1.38 1.47
C ILE A 22 -8.60 -2.75 1.78
N GLY A 23 -7.37 -2.95 1.30
CA GLY A 23 -6.62 -4.18 1.56
C GLY A 23 -6.38 -4.42 3.05
N TYR A 24 -6.11 -3.37 3.82
CA TYR A 24 -5.92 -3.44 5.26
C TYR A 24 -7.21 -3.88 5.98
N PHE A 25 -8.36 -3.28 5.66
CA PHE A 25 -9.63 -3.71 6.25
C PHE A 25 -10.00 -5.15 5.89
N LEU A 26 -9.65 -5.61 4.68
CA LEU A 26 -9.90 -6.99 4.27
C LEU A 26 -8.96 -8.00 4.94
N TRP A 27 -7.71 -7.61 5.22
CA TRP A 27 -6.66 -8.47 5.76
C TRP A 27 -6.61 -8.49 7.29
N THR A 28 -7.01 -7.40 7.95
CA THR A 28 -6.92 -7.27 9.40
C THR A 28 -7.98 -8.07 10.15
N ILE A 29 -7.69 -8.38 11.40
CA ILE A 29 -8.67 -8.96 12.33
C ILE A 29 -9.45 -7.78 12.94
N LEU A 30 -10.70 -7.57 12.51
CA LEU A 30 -11.52 -6.47 13.05
C LEU A 30 -12.02 -6.73 14.48
N PHE A 31 -12.07 -8.00 14.90
CA PHE A 31 -12.50 -8.37 16.23
C PHE A 31 -11.31 -8.39 17.20
N PRO A 32 -11.37 -7.66 18.32
CA PRO A 32 -10.32 -7.71 19.33
C PRO A 32 -10.28 -9.12 19.93
N ILE A 33 -9.17 -9.81 19.72
CA ILE A 33 -8.90 -11.09 20.36
C ILE A 33 -8.21 -10.76 21.70
N GLN A 34 -8.72 -11.33 22.79
CA GLN A 34 -8.22 -11.00 24.14
C GLN A 34 -6.83 -11.60 24.42
N ASP A 35 -6.50 -12.74 23.81
CA ASP A 35 -5.29 -13.52 24.11
C ASP A 35 -4.26 -13.53 22.95
N ILE A 36 -4.15 -12.43 22.19
CA ILE A 36 -3.24 -12.36 21.02
C ILE A 36 -1.78 -12.63 21.42
N ASN A 37 -1.39 -12.16 22.61
CA ASN A 37 -0.01 -12.25 23.10
C ASN A 37 0.40 -13.65 23.57
N THR A 38 -0.55 -14.59 23.65
CA THR A 38 -0.26 -15.99 24.01
C THR A 38 -0.22 -16.90 22.79
N LEU A 39 -0.62 -16.40 21.60
CA LEU A 39 -0.57 -17.16 20.35
C LEU A 39 0.85 -17.23 19.81
N THR A 40 1.24 -18.40 19.32
CA THR A 40 2.43 -18.53 18.47
C THR A 40 2.21 -17.85 17.12
N ASP A 41 3.29 -17.51 16.40
CA ASP A 41 3.18 -16.89 15.05
C ASP A 41 2.36 -17.74 14.07
N ALA A 42 2.45 -19.07 14.18
CA ALA A 42 1.68 -19.99 13.36
C ALA A 42 0.19 -19.92 13.68
N GLU A 43 -0.16 -19.91 14.97
CA GLU A 43 -1.55 -19.78 15.41
C GLU A 43 -2.12 -18.42 15.03
N LEU A 44 -1.37 -17.33 15.24
CA LEU A 44 -1.76 -15.99 14.84
C LEU A 44 -2.08 -15.91 13.34
N LEU A 45 -1.26 -16.51 12.48
CA LEU A 45 -1.52 -16.57 11.05
C LEU A 45 -2.78 -17.37 10.72
N THR A 46 -3.01 -18.50 11.40
CA THR A 46 -4.23 -19.30 11.17
C THR A 46 -5.48 -18.55 11.62
N THR A 47 -5.43 -17.93 12.80
CA THR A 47 -6.50 -17.10 13.34
C THR A 47 -6.78 -15.90 12.43
N GLN A 48 -5.73 -15.25 11.93
CA GLN A 48 -5.88 -14.16 10.97
C GLN A 48 -6.54 -14.63 9.67
N LYS A 49 -6.17 -15.80 9.13
CA LYS A 49 -6.82 -16.35 7.94
C LYS A 49 -8.30 -16.67 8.17
N GLN A 50 -8.68 -17.04 9.39
CA GLN A 50 -10.07 -17.38 9.74
C GLN A 50 -10.93 -16.15 10.01
N LEU A 51 -10.37 -15.12 10.66
CA LEU A 51 -11.12 -13.97 11.14
C LEU A 51 -11.03 -12.73 10.25
N ALA A 52 -10.07 -12.69 9.31
CA ALA A 52 -10.02 -11.65 8.30
C ALA A 52 -11.25 -11.75 7.37
N LEU A 53 -11.78 -10.60 6.95
CA LEU A 53 -12.93 -10.57 6.03
C LEU A 53 -12.58 -11.27 4.71
N ASN A 54 -11.37 -11.04 4.19
CA ASN A 54 -10.80 -11.82 3.10
C ASN A 54 -9.28 -11.72 3.12
N TYR A 55 -8.62 -12.69 3.77
CA TYR A 55 -7.17 -12.68 3.92
C TYR A 55 -6.42 -12.62 2.59
N SER A 56 -6.82 -13.45 1.61
CA SER A 56 -6.11 -13.56 0.33
C SER A 56 -6.24 -12.29 -0.50
N LEU A 57 -7.47 -11.77 -0.65
CA LEU A 57 -7.73 -10.54 -1.39
C LEU A 57 -7.12 -9.33 -0.69
N GLY A 58 -7.24 -9.24 0.64
CA GLY A 58 -6.65 -8.17 1.42
C GLY A 58 -5.13 -8.13 1.26
N ARG A 59 -4.46 -9.28 1.38
CA ARG A 59 -3.01 -9.40 1.15
C ARG A 59 -2.62 -9.01 -0.28
N PHE A 60 -3.38 -9.45 -1.29
CA PHE A 60 -3.14 -9.08 -2.68
C PHE A 60 -3.25 -7.56 -2.89
N LEU A 61 -4.31 -6.93 -2.39
CA LEU A 61 -4.52 -5.49 -2.51
C LEU A 61 -3.47 -4.70 -1.75
N LEU A 62 -3.02 -5.16 -0.58
CA LEU A 62 -1.89 -4.55 0.13
C LEU A 62 -0.63 -4.54 -0.73
N TYR A 63 -0.23 -5.68 -1.31
CA TYR A 63 0.94 -5.73 -2.19
C TYR A 63 0.78 -4.86 -3.43
N LEU A 64 -0.38 -4.90 -4.09
CA LEU A 64 -0.67 -4.09 -5.27
C LEU A 64 -0.60 -2.58 -4.94
N GLY A 65 -1.21 -2.19 -3.83
CA GLY A 65 -1.23 -0.84 -3.33
C GLY A 65 0.18 -0.34 -2.98
N PHE A 66 0.95 -1.10 -2.21
CA PHE A 66 2.33 -0.75 -1.88
C PHE A 66 3.23 -0.67 -3.12
N ALA A 67 3.14 -1.62 -4.05
CA ALA A 67 3.92 -1.59 -5.28
C ALA A 67 3.62 -0.34 -6.11
N GLY A 68 2.33 0.00 -6.29
CA GLY A 68 1.92 1.22 -6.99
C GLY A 68 2.35 2.50 -6.26
N PHE A 69 2.28 2.53 -4.93
CA PHE A 69 2.69 3.68 -4.12
C PHE A 69 4.20 3.91 -4.19
N ILE A 70 5.01 2.85 -4.04
CA ILE A 70 6.47 2.92 -4.14
C ILE A 70 6.87 3.37 -5.54
N GLY A 71 6.32 2.73 -6.59
CA GLY A 71 6.67 3.05 -7.98
C GLY A 71 6.32 4.50 -8.36
N SER A 72 5.12 4.96 -8.01
CA SER A 72 4.70 6.34 -8.26
C SER A 72 5.50 7.36 -7.44
N SER A 73 5.83 7.06 -6.19
CA SER A 73 6.64 7.93 -5.33
C SER A 73 8.07 8.05 -5.86
N LEU A 74 8.72 6.94 -6.20
CA LEU A 74 10.07 6.93 -6.78
C LEU A 74 10.11 7.77 -8.06
N TYR A 75 9.14 7.60 -8.95
CA TYR A 75 9.03 8.42 -10.16
C TYR A 75 8.95 9.93 -9.86
N LEU A 76 8.12 10.32 -8.89
CA LEU A 76 7.97 11.72 -8.49
C LEU A 76 9.24 12.29 -7.84
N VAL A 77 9.93 11.50 -7.01
CA VAL A 77 11.21 11.88 -6.40
C VAL A 77 12.27 12.09 -7.46
N VAL A 78 12.49 11.12 -8.36
CA VAL A 78 13.46 11.23 -9.46
C VAL A 78 13.18 12.47 -10.31
N LYS A 79 11.92 12.72 -10.64
CA LYS A 79 11.56 13.90 -11.44
C LYS A 79 11.80 15.21 -10.69
N THR A 80 11.57 15.24 -9.38
CA THR A 80 11.84 16.41 -8.54
C THR A 80 13.34 16.69 -8.46
N ILE A 81 14.16 15.64 -8.32
CA ILE A 81 15.63 15.74 -8.34
C ILE A 81 16.11 16.24 -9.71
N GLN A 82 15.62 15.69 -10.82
CA GLN A 82 15.99 16.13 -12.16
C GLN A 82 15.62 17.60 -12.42
N LYS A 83 14.42 18.03 -11.98
CA LYS A 83 14.00 19.43 -12.07
C LYS A 83 14.92 20.34 -11.25
N ARG A 84 15.32 19.91 -10.06
CA ARG A 84 16.24 20.66 -9.18
C ARG A 84 17.67 20.72 -9.74
N SER A 85 18.14 19.65 -10.38
CA SER A 85 19.49 19.56 -10.98
C SER A 85 19.62 20.30 -12.31
N ARG A 86 18.52 20.66 -12.98
CA ARG A 86 18.50 21.50 -14.18
C ARG A 86 17.69 22.77 -13.92
N PRO A 87 18.18 23.69 -13.08
CA PRO A 87 17.51 24.97 -12.92
C PRO A 87 17.76 25.80 -14.19
N ASN A 88 16.74 25.98 -15.02
CA ASN A 88 16.68 26.90 -16.18
C ASN A 88 17.99 27.13 -16.97
N ARG A 89 18.12 26.47 -18.12
CA ARG A 89 18.52 27.20 -19.32
C ARG A 89 17.26 27.70 -20.00
#